data_AF-A0A814CS11-F1
#
_entry.id   AF-A0A814CS11-F1
#
_cell.length_a   1.000
_cell.length_b   1.000
_cell.length_c   1.000
_cell.angle_alpha   90.00
_cell.angle_beta   90.00
_cell.angle_gamma   90.00
#
_symmetry.space_group_name_H-M   'P 1'
#
loop_
_entity.id
_entity.type
_entity.pdbx_description
1 polymer ?
#
loop_
_entity_poly.entity_id
_entity_poly.type
_entity_poly.pdbx_seq_one_letter_code
_entity_poly.pdbx_strand_id
1 'polypeptide(L)'
;MSDSQSLVDIVKREQGQFDAECILFIDLSSRKLTDANSLSMCRNLITLNLNNNNLTNIRAFGVFTQLKILSLAQNQLTSLDGLQTCENLEVLNVSGNDLAG
;
A
#
# COMPACT_ATOMS: atom_id res chain seq x y z
N MET A 1 -8.10 4.78 25.87
CA MET A 1 -8.93 5.23 24.74
C MET A 1 -8.06 6.23 23.98
N SER A 2 -7.26 5.86 22.99
CA SER A 2 -7.53 4.95 21.88
C SER A 2 -6.22 4.23 21.48
N ASP A 3 -6.19 2.91 21.62
CA ASP A 3 -5.13 2.07 21.06
C ASP A 3 -5.37 1.95 19.55
N SER A 4 -4.96 2.97 18.78
CA SER A 4 -4.76 2.78 17.35
C SER A 4 -3.55 1.87 17.18
N GLN A 5 -3.78 0.59 16.89
CA GLN A 5 -2.70 -0.27 16.41
C GLN A 5 -2.06 0.40 15.20
N SER A 6 -0.77 0.68 15.28
CA SER A 6 -0.02 1.19 14.14
C SER A 6 -0.05 0.11 13.05
N LEU A 7 -0.21 0.50 11.78
CA LEU A 7 -0.06 -0.41 10.63
C LEU A 7 1.25 -1.21 10.70
N VAL A 8 2.29 -0.60 11.28
CA VAL A 8 3.58 -1.25 11.55
C VAL A 8 3.43 -2.43 12.51
N ASP A 9 2.57 -2.33 13.52
CA ASP A 9 2.32 -3.41 14.47
C ASP A 9 1.52 -4.54 13.84
N ILE A 10 0.59 -4.22 12.92
CA ILE A 10 -0.15 -5.23 12.14
C ILE A 10 0.83 -6.00 11.25
N VAL A 11 1.68 -5.29 10.52
CA VAL A 11 2.71 -5.89 9.66
C VAL A 11 3.67 -6.76 10.46
N LYS A 12 4.15 -6.28 11.62
CA LYS A 12 5.05 -7.04 12.50
C LYS A 12 4.41 -8.27 13.15
N ARG A 13 3.12 -8.19 13.52
CA ARG A 13 2.41 -9.30 14.17
C ARG A 13 2.03 -10.40 13.18
N GLU A 14 1.57 -10.05 11.98
CA GLU A 14 1.12 -11.04 10.99
C GLU A 14 2.29 -11.69 10.23
N GLN A 15 3.42 -11.01 10.09
CA GLN A 15 4.58 -11.55 9.37
C GLN A 15 5.62 -12.24 10.27
N GLY A 16 5.48 -12.18 11.60
CA GLY A 16 6.59 -12.49 12.51
C GLY A 16 7.63 -11.36 12.49
N GLN A 17 8.39 -11.18 13.58
CA GLN A 17 9.33 -10.06 13.74
C GLN A 17 10.43 -10.05 12.66
N PHE A 18 10.18 -9.40 11.54
CA PHE A 18 11.17 -9.11 10.50
C PHE A 18 11.35 -7.59 10.40
N ASP A 19 12.60 -7.16 10.18
CA ASP A 19 12.91 -5.77 9.86
C ASP A 19 12.10 -5.33 8.64
N ALA A 20 11.54 -4.12 8.69
CA ALA A 20 10.69 -3.60 7.60
C ALA A 20 11.43 -3.52 6.25
N GLU A 21 12.77 -3.50 6.28
CA GLU A 21 13.63 -3.54 5.10
C GLU A 21 13.68 -4.92 4.42
N CYS A 22 13.31 -6.00 5.11
CA CYS A 22 13.29 -7.35 4.54
C CYS A 22 11.90 -7.73 3.98
N ILE A 23 10.91 -6.87 4.12
CA ILE A 23 9.54 -7.18 3.73
C ILE A 23 9.37 -6.97 2.22
N LEU A 24 9.22 -8.08 1.50
CA LEU A 24 9.03 -8.08 0.05
C LEU A 24 7.55 -8.12 -0.34
N PHE A 25 6.69 -8.64 0.53
CA PHE A 25 5.26 -8.86 0.28
C PHE A 25 4.44 -8.37 1.48
N ILE A 26 3.40 -7.57 1.22
CA ILE A 26 2.42 -7.17 2.22
C ILE A 26 1.00 -7.34 1.64
N ASP A 27 0.14 -8.00 2.41
CA ASP A 27 -1.31 -8.01 2.19
C ASP A 27 -2.02 -7.29 3.34
N LEU A 28 -2.68 -6.19 2.99
CA LEU A 28 -3.49 -5.38 3.89
C LEU A 28 -4.88 -5.16 3.29
N SER A 29 -5.35 -6.12 2.50
CA SER A 29 -6.68 -6.05 1.91
C SER A 29 -7.78 -6.14 2.98
N SER A 30 -8.91 -5.47 2.73
CA SER A 30 -10.10 -5.51 3.60
C SER A 30 -9.89 -5.00 5.04
N ARG A 31 -8.98 -4.03 5.23
CA ARG A 31 -8.63 -3.48 6.56
C ARG A 31 -9.26 -2.11 6.85
N LYS A 32 -10.10 -1.59 5.93
CA LYS A 32 -10.74 -0.25 6.02
C LYS A 32 -9.73 0.90 6.16
N LEU A 33 -8.54 0.74 5.58
CA LEU A 33 -7.49 1.75 5.63
C LEU A 33 -7.92 3.00 4.86
N THR A 34 -7.70 4.17 5.44
CA THR A 34 -7.97 5.47 4.80
C THR A 34 -6.69 6.14 4.29
N ASP A 35 -5.53 5.72 4.79
CA ASP A 35 -4.21 6.04 4.27
C ASP A 35 -3.26 4.85 4.42
N ALA A 36 -2.12 4.92 3.72
CA ALA A 36 -1.05 3.92 3.78
C ALA A 36 0.32 4.58 4.00
N ASN A 37 0.35 5.75 4.63
CA ASN A 37 1.57 6.54 4.81
C ASN A 37 2.60 5.81 5.70
N SER A 38 2.14 5.03 6.67
CA SER A 38 2.98 4.24 7.57
C SER A 38 3.77 3.12 6.86
N LEU A 39 3.39 2.75 5.63
CA LEU A 39 4.11 1.76 4.84
C LEU A 39 5.39 2.32 4.22
N SER A 40 5.61 3.63 4.27
CA SER A 40 6.78 4.29 3.66
C SER A 40 8.15 3.80 4.16
N MET A 41 8.18 3.10 5.31
CA MET A 41 9.38 2.45 5.84
C MET A 41 9.75 1.15 5.10
N CYS A 42 8.80 0.52 4.41
CA CYS A 42 8.99 -0.76 3.72
C CYS A 42 9.48 -0.52 2.28
N ARG A 43 10.67 0.08 2.12
CA ARG A 43 11.19 0.55 0.81
C ARG A 43 11.50 -0.58 -0.18
N ASN A 44 11.72 -1.79 0.32
CA ASN A 44 12.06 -2.95 -0.50
C ASN A 44 10.85 -3.79 -0.91
N LEU A 45 9.63 -3.26 -0.76
CA LEU A 45 8.41 -3.96 -1.18
C LEU A 45 8.43 -4.26 -2.67
N ILE A 46 8.13 -5.50 -3.01
CA ILE A 46 7.95 -6.00 -4.37
C ILE A 46 6.48 -6.16 -4.70
N THR A 47 5.68 -6.61 -3.73
CA THR A 47 4.23 -6.85 -3.89
C THR A 47 3.45 -6.21 -2.75
N LEU A 48 2.45 -5.41 -3.09
CA LEU A 48 1.56 -4.76 -2.14
C LEU A 48 0.10 -4.95 -2.55
N ASN A 49 -0.67 -5.61 -1.68
CA ASN A 49 -2.11 -5.77 -1.82
C ASN A 49 -2.86 -4.88 -0.82
N LEU A 50 -3.61 -3.92 -1.34
CA LEU A 50 -4.43 -2.96 -0.60
C LEU A 50 -5.88 -2.95 -1.10
N ASN A 51 -6.33 -4.06 -1.71
CA ASN A 51 -7.70 -4.18 -2.20
C ASN A 51 -8.74 -4.00 -1.10
N ASN A 52 -9.92 -3.49 -1.45
CA ASN A 52 -11.07 -3.35 -0.53
C ASN A 52 -10.72 -2.49 0.71
N ASN A 53 -10.13 -1.33 0.48
CA ASN A 53 -9.88 -0.33 1.51
C ASN A 53 -10.60 0.99 1.15
N ASN A 54 -10.39 2.03 1.96
CA ASN A 54 -11.02 3.34 1.79
C ASN A 54 -9.97 4.40 1.40
N LEU A 55 -8.94 4.01 0.63
CA LEU A 55 -7.87 4.92 0.23
C LEU A 55 -8.40 5.94 -0.77
N THR A 56 -8.11 7.21 -0.53
CA THR A 56 -8.51 8.32 -1.42
C THR A 56 -7.36 8.89 -2.24
N ASN A 57 -6.12 8.60 -1.82
CA ASN A 57 -4.90 8.99 -2.53
C ASN A 57 -3.74 8.04 -2.18
N ILE A 58 -2.70 8.05 -3.02
CA ILE A 58 -1.49 7.22 -2.88
C ILE A 58 -0.21 8.05 -2.99
N ARG A 59 -0.25 9.34 -2.64
CA ARG A 59 0.87 10.28 -2.82
C ARG A 59 2.16 9.86 -2.13
N ALA A 60 2.05 9.10 -1.04
CA ALA A 60 3.20 8.59 -0.30
C ALA A 60 3.89 7.36 -0.94
N PHE A 61 3.37 6.83 -2.06
CA PHE A 61 3.86 5.57 -2.63
C PHE A 61 5.15 5.74 -3.43
N GLY A 62 5.59 6.98 -3.62
CA GLY A 62 6.80 7.26 -4.38
C GLY A 62 8.11 6.72 -3.78
N VAL A 63 8.06 6.18 -2.56
CA VAL A 63 9.20 5.51 -1.92
C VAL A 63 9.36 4.04 -2.32
N PHE A 64 8.35 3.43 -2.94
CA PHE A 64 8.37 2.01 -3.33
C PHE A 64 8.96 1.83 -4.73
N THR A 65 10.23 2.20 -4.89
CA THR A 65 10.93 2.15 -6.19
C THR A 65 11.12 0.72 -6.70
N GLN A 66 11.11 -0.27 -5.80
CA GLN A 66 11.27 -1.70 -6.11
C GLN A 66 9.93 -2.41 -6.39
N LEU A 67 8.81 -1.71 -6.28
CA LEU A 67 7.48 -2.31 -6.38
C LEU A 67 7.20 -2.81 -7.79
N LYS A 68 6.83 -4.10 -7.91
CA LYS A 68 6.46 -4.75 -9.17
C LYS A 68 4.97 -4.98 -9.31
N ILE A 69 4.31 -5.30 -8.20
CA ILE A 69 2.89 -5.65 -8.19
C ILE A 69 2.15 -4.79 -7.16
N LEU A 70 1.16 -4.04 -7.63
CA LEU A 70 0.32 -3.20 -6.79
C LEU A 70 -1.16 -3.45 -7.07
N SER A 71 -1.89 -3.87 -6.04
CA SER A 71 -3.36 -4.02 -6.10
C SER A 71 -4.04 -3.01 -5.18
N LEU A 72 -4.83 -2.12 -5.79
CA LEU A 72 -5.59 -1.04 -5.17
C LEU A 72 -7.08 -1.12 -5.54
N ALA A 73 -7.55 -2.29 -5.96
CA ALA A 73 -8.93 -2.47 -6.40
C ALA A 73 -9.92 -2.18 -5.27
N GLN A 74 -11.11 -1.67 -5.61
CA GLN A 74 -12.17 -1.36 -4.64
C GLN A 74 -11.65 -0.39 -3.56
N ASN A 75 -11.20 0.79 -3.99
CA ASN A 75 -10.83 1.92 -3.16
C ASN A 75 -11.57 3.17 -3.67
N GLN A 76 -11.22 4.37 -3.18
CA GLN A 76 -11.87 5.64 -3.51
C GLN A 76 -10.87 6.62 -4.16
N LEU A 77 -9.90 6.09 -4.91
CA LEU A 77 -8.86 6.89 -5.55
C LEU A 77 -9.44 7.72 -6.69
N THR A 78 -9.08 9.00 -6.74
CA THR A 78 -9.48 9.93 -7.81
C THR A 78 -8.35 10.28 -8.77
N SER A 79 -7.11 10.05 -8.37
CA SER A 79 -5.92 10.13 -9.22
C SER A 79 -4.90 9.05 -8.83
N LEU A 80 -3.91 8.85 -9.70
CA LEU A 80 -2.77 7.94 -9.46
C LEU A 80 -1.49 8.71 -9.09
N ASP A 81 -1.65 9.95 -8.60
CA ASP A 81 -0.50 10.74 -8.14
C ASP A 81 0.18 10.04 -6.97
N GLY A 82 1.49 9.80 -7.10
CA GLY A 82 2.31 9.05 -6.15
C GLY A 82 2.99 7.82 -6.76
N LEU A 83 2.60 7.39 -7.96
CA LEU A 83 3.22 6.26 -8.65
C LEU A 83 4.32 6.65 -9.64
N GLN A 84 4.63 7.95 -9.79
CA GLN A 84 5.57 8.45 -10.81
C GLN A 84 6.98 7.87 -10.69
N THR A 85 7.37 7.43 -9.49
CA THR A 85 8.70 6.88 -9.19
C THR A 85 8.70 5.35 -9.04
N CYS A 86 7.54 4.69 -9.20
CA CYS A 86 7.42 3.23 -9.21
C CYS A 86 7.81 2.67 -10.59
N GLU A 87 9.04 2.92 -11.02
CA GLU A 87 9.53 2.61 -12.38
C GLU A 87 9.55 1.10 -12.69
N ASN A 88 9.60 0.26 -11.66
CA ASN A 88 9.61 -1.20 -11.79
C ASN A 88 8.21 -1.83 -11.77
N LEU A 89 7.14 -1.03 -11.81
CA LEU A 89 5.77 -1.53 -11.69
C LEU A 89 5.36 -2.29 -12.96
N GLU A 90 5.15 -3.59 -12.81
CA GLU A 90 4.78 -4.51 -13.89
C GLU A 90 3.27 -4.76 -13.92
N VAL A 91 2.63 -4.79 -12.74
CA VAL A 91 1.20 -5.08 -12.59
C VAL A 91 0.56 -4.04 -11.67
N LEU A 92 -0.45 -3.35 -12.21
CA LEU A 92 -1.27 -2.38 -11.48
C LEU A 92 -2.75 -2.72 -11.63
N ASN A 93 -3.43 -2.98 -10.51
CA ASN A 93 -4.88 -3.13 -10.49
C ASN A 93 -5.53 -1.98 -9.71
N VAL A 94 -6.27 -1.13 -10.41
CA VAL A 94 -7.01 0.02 -9.84
C VAL A 94 -8.51 -0.07 -10.11
N SER A 95 -9.02 -1.26 -10.45
CA SER A 95 -10.45 -1.47 -10.75
C SER A 95 -11.35 -1.08 -9.58
N GLY A 96 -12.51 -0.47 -9.86
CA GLY A 96 -13.43 -0.03 -8.82
C GLY A 96 -12.87 1.12 -7.96
N ASN A 97 -12.19 2.08 -8.60
CA ASN A 97 -11.85 3.39 -8.04
C ASN A 97 -12.59 4.48 -8.82
N ASP A 98 -12.62 5.69 -8.28
CA ASP A 98 -13.27 6.87 -8.85
C ASP A 98 -12.31 7.70 -9.72
N LEU A 99 -11.48 7.02 -10.52
CA LEU A 99 -10.49 7.68 -11.38
C LEU A 99 -11.21 8.42 -12.51
N ALA A 100 -10.97 9.73 -12.61
CA ALA A 100 -11.35 10.49 -13.79
C ALA A 100 -10.46 10.06 -14.97
N GLY A 101 -11.09 9.77 -16.11
CA GLY A 101 -10.41 9.43 -17.36
C GLY A 101 -9.76 10.62 -18.05
#